data_AF-A0A525CPS8-F1
#
_entry.id   AF-A0A525CPS8-F1
#
_cell.length_a   1.000
_cell.length_b   1.000
_cell.length_c   1.000
_cell.angle_alpha   90.00
_cell.angle_beta   90.00
_cell.angle_gamma   90.00
#
_symmetry.space_group_name_H-M   'P 1'
#
loop_
_entity.id
_entity.type
_entity.pdbx_description
1 polymer ?
#
loop_
_entity_poly.entity_id
_entity_poly.type
_entity_poly.pdbx_seq_one_letter_code
_entity_poly.pdbx_strand_id
1 'polypeptide(L)'
;MNIFRIHFTWKEKEYVLKAHSLDMTHPYFVSIKDLVLPEKGVLINPADDEIRKNFQDVRQLMLPFQAVSLIEEYRQDPDLTKKPLAPPKGEVVVTDKFAKKTE
;
A
#
# COMPACT_ATOMS: atom_id res chain seq x y z
N MET A 1 -10.25 -4.09 12.19
CA MET A 1 -9.01 -4.86 12.40
C MET A 1 -7.88 -3.87 12.29
N ASN A 2 -6.95 -3.88 13.25
CA ASN A 2 -5.82 -2.96 13.19
C ASN A 2 -4.88 -3.42 12.07
N ILE A 3 -4.22 -2.46 11.44
CA ILE A 3 -3.23 -2.70 10.40
C ILE A 3 -1.97 -1.97 10.82
N PHE A 4 -0.88 -2.71 10.82
CA PHE A 4 0.44 -2.17 11.10
C PHE A 4 1.14 -1.89 9.79
N ARG A 5 1.75 -0.71 9.67
CA ARG A 5 2.70 -0.40 8.59
C ARG A 5 4.10 -0.38 9.18
N ILE A 6 4.97 -1.20 8.63
CA ILE A 6 6.34 -1.42 9.10
C ILE A 6 7.29 -0.91 8.03
N HIS A 7 8.10 0.08 8.40
CA HIS A 7 9.19 0.61 7.59
C HIS A 7 10.49 -0.02 8.08
N PHE A 8 11.23 -0.66 7.19
CA PHE A 8 12.47 -1.34 7.55
C PHE A 8 13.47 -1.32 6.40
N THR A 9 14.74 -1.50 6.74
CA THR A 9 15.83 -1.57 5.77
C THR A 9 16.30 -3.01 5.63
N TRP A 10 16.35 -3.51 4.39
CA TRP A 10 16.86 -4.84 4.06
C TRP A 10 17.72 -4.79 2.80
N LYS A 11 18.93 -5.38 2.86
CA LYS A 11 19.91 -5.34 1.75
C LYS A 11 20.13 -3.93 1.20
N GLU A 12 20.29 -2.96 2.11
CA GLU A 12 20.51 -1.53 1.80
C GLU A 12 19.35 -0.84 1.06
N LYS A 13 18.19 -1.49 0.96
CA LYS A 13 16.95 -0.93 0.42
C LYS A 13 15.92 -0.73 1.53
N GLU A 14 15.16 0.34 1.41
CA GLU A 14 14.02 0.60 2.28
C GLU A 14 12.77 -0.12 1.75
N TYR A 15 12.06 -0.79 2.66
CA TYR A 15 10.84 -1.52 2.38
C TYR A 15 9.72 -1.06 3.32
N VAL A 16 8.51 -1.08 2.80
CA VAL A 16 7.29 -0.80 3.58
C VAL A 16 6.36 -2.00 3.44
N LEU A 17 6.01 -2.62 4.57
CA LEU A 17 5.08 -3.75 4.62
C LEU A 17 3.87 -3.42 5.48
N LYS A 18 2.75 -4.06 5.15
CA LYS A 18 1.56 -4.06 5.98
C LYS A 18 1.35 -5.44 6.59
N ALA A 19 0.83 -5.48 7.82
CA ALA A 19 0.48 -6.71 8.50
C ALA A 19 -0.70 -6.52 9.45
N HIS A 20 -1.41 -7.60 9.74
CA HIS A 20 -2.48 -7.58 10.74
C HIS A 20 -2.00 -7.85 12.16
N SER A 21 -0.83 -8.46 12.33
CA SER A 21 -0.31 -8.83 13.64
C SER A 21 1.20 -8.60 13.74
N LEU A 22 1.59 -7.99 14.87
CA LEU A 22 2.97 -7.84 15.28
C LEU A 22 3.18 -8.49 16.64
N ASP A 23 4.29 -9.19 16.78
CA ASP A 23 4.72 -9.82 18.02
C ASP A 23 6.13 -9.32 18.36
N MET A 24 6.20 -8.50 19.40
CA MET A 24 7.41 -7.87 19.92
C MET A 24 7.92 -8.54 21.19
N THR A 25 7.43 -9.75 21.52
CA THR A 25 7.83 -10.46 22.75
C THR A 25 9.27 -10.94 22.72
N HIS A 26 9.84 -11.12 21.52
CA HIS A 26 11.22 -11.53 21.37
C HIS A 26 12.16 -10.32 21.60
N PRO A 27 13.18 -10.40 22.46
CA PRO A 27 13.97 -9.24 22.91
C PRO A 27 14.73 -8.49 21.81
N TYR A 28 15.03 -9.15 20.70
CA TYR A 28 15.83 -8.58 19.60
C TYR A 28 15.10 -8.52 18.25
N PHE A 29 13.94 -9.15 18.14
CA PHE A 29 13.26 -9.32 16.86
C PHE A 29 11.79 -8.95 16.98
N VAL A 30 11.30 -8.26 15.96
CA VAL A 30 9.87 -8.09 15.70
C VAL A 30 9.43 -9.20 14.78
N SER A 31 8.46 -9.99 15.24
CA SER A 31 7.78 -10.98 14.41
C SER A 31 6.57 -10.35 13.76
N ILE A 32 6.60 -10.26 12.44
CA ILE A 32 5.50 -9.79 11.60
C ILE A 32 4.73 -11.02 11.11
N LYS A 33 3.45 -11.07 11.44
CA LYS A 33 2.53 -12.17 11.12
C LYS A 33 1.37 -11.63 10.29
N ASP A 34 0.84 -12.48 9.41
CA ASP A 34 -0.30 -12.16 8.55
C ASP A 34 -0.03 -10.91 7.69
N LEU A 35 0.97 -11.03 6.82
CA LEU A 35 1.35 -9.98 5.87
C LEU A 35 0.17 -9.65 4.92
N VAL A 36 -0.10 -8.36 4.78
CA VAL A 36 -1.06 -7.83 3.83
C VAL A 36 -0.30 -7.39 2.60
N LEU A 37 -0.32 -8.26 1.57
CA LEU A 37 0.27 -7.94 0.28
C LEU A 37 -0.70 -7.03 -0.50
N PRO A 38 -0.19 -6.02 -1.24
CA PRO A 38 -1.04 -5.21 -2.10
C PRO A 38 -1.80 -6.11 -3.11
N GLU A 39 -2.90 -5.68 -3.73
CA GLU A 39 -3.53 -6.45 -4.83
C GLU A 39 -2.84 -6.16 -6.17
N LYS A 40 -2.91 -7.09 -7.13
CA LYS A 40 -2.37 -6.87 -8.48
C LYS A 40 -3.22 -5.81 -9.19
N GLY A 41 -2.79 -4.54 -9.11
CA GLY A 41 -3.39 -3.43 -9.85
C GLY A 41 -2.84 -3.31 -11.28
N VAL A 42 -3.54 -2.55 -12.12
CA VAL A 42 -3.11 -2.21 -13.50
C VAL A 42 -1.83 -1.35 -13.50
N LEU A 43 -1.57 -0.63 -12.40
CA LEU A 43 -0.34 0.13 -12.16
C LEU A 43 0.57 -0.68 -11.23
N ILE A 44 1.60 -1.32 -11.79
CA ILE A 44 2.57 -2.11 -11.04
C ILE A 44 3.67 -1.16 -10.53
N ASN A 45 3.72 -0.94 -9.21
CA ASN A 45 4.89 -0.33 -8.59
C ASN A 45 6.01 -1.39 -8.50
N PRO A 46 7.23 -1.13 -9.04
CA PRO A 46 8.33 -2.09 -8.97
C PRO A 46 8.67 -2.57 -7.55
N ALA A 47 8.48 -1.70 -6.56
CA ALA A 47 8.69 -2.05 -5.15
C ALA A 47 7.68 -3.09 -4.64
N ASP A 48 6.43 -3.03 -5.10
CA ASP A 48 5.37 -3.98 -4.70
C ASP A 48 5.60 -5.37 -5.32
N ASP A 49 6.14 -5.42 -6.54
CA ASP A 49 6.52 -6.67 -7.20
C ASP A 49 7.72 -7.34 -6.53
N GLU A 50 8.73 -6.56 -6.10
CA GLU A 50 9.83 -7.09 -5.28
C GLU A 50 9.31 -7.64 -3.95
N ILE A 51 8.38 -6.94 -3.29
CA ILE A 51 7.78 -7.39 -2.03
C ILE A 51 7.07 -8.73 -2.23
N ARG A 52 6.24 -8.87 -3.27
CA ARG A 52 5.57 -10.15 -3.56
C ARG A 52 6.60 -11.25 -3.83
N LYS A 53 7.54 -11.01 -4.73
CA LYS A 53 8.52 -12.02 -5.12
C LYS A 53 9.32 -12.54 -3.93
N ASN A 54 9.65 -11.66 -2.98
CA ASN A 54 10.47 -12.00 -1.83
C ASN A 54 9.66 -12.52 -0.62
N PHE A 55 8.41 -12.08 -0.44
CA PHE A 55 7.66 -12.30 0.81
C PHE A 55 6.29 -12.98 0.64
N GLN A 56 5.86 -13.32 -0.58
CA GLN A 56 4.52 -13.88 -0.82
C GLN A 56 4.26 -15.21 -0.10
N ASP A 57 5.27 -16.09 -0.03
CA ASP A 57 5.13 -17.41 0.59
C ASP A 57 5.62 -17.43 2.07
N VAL A 58 5.92 -16.25 2.62
CA VAL A 58 6.45 -16.13 3.98
C VAL A 58 5.29 -16.06 4.97
N ARG A 59 5.15 -17.11 5.78
CA ARG A 59 4.14 -17.16 6.86
C ARG A 59 4.43 -16.15 7.98
N GLN A 60 5.70 -15.99 8.34
CA GLN A 60 6.15 -15.11 9.42
C GLN A 60 7.50 -14.52 9.05
N LEU A 61 7.63 -13.21 9.19
CA LEU A 61 8.88 -12.48 8.97
C LEU A 61 9.43 -12.03 10.32
N MET A 62 10.70 -12.34 10.61
CA MET A 62 11.37 -11.87 11.83
C MET A 62 12.42 -10.82 11.43
N LEU A 63 12.19 -9.58 11.85
CA LEU A 63 13.13 -8.48 11.60
C LEU A 63 13.81 -8.09 12.90
N PRO A 64 15.14 -7.92 12.92
CA PRO A 64 15.79 -7.40 14.10
C PRO A 64 15.36 -5.95 14.32
N PHE A 65 15.21 -5.52 15.58
CA PHE A 65 14.75 -4.15 15.90
C PHE A 65 15.59 -3.07 15.22
N GLN A 66 16.90 -3.28 15.11
CA GLN A 66 17.83 -2.36 14.45
C GLN A 66 17.55 -2.11 12.96
N ALA A 67 16.85 -3.03 12.28
CA ALA A 67 16.48 -2.88 10.89
C ALA A 67 15.13 -2.17 10.72
N VAL A 68 14.34 -2.03 11.80
CA VAL A 68 13.03 -1.39 11.78
C VAL A 68 13.19 0.10 12.07
N SER A 69 12.79 0.91 11.11
CA SER A 69 12.88 2.37 11.19
C SER A 69 11.63 2.97 11.86
N LEU A 70 10.45 2.46 11.52
CA LEU A 70 9.17 2.98 12.03
C LEU A 70 8.09 1.90 12.00
N ILE A 71 7.26 1.84 13.04
CA ILE A 71 6.03 1.05 13.09
C ILE A 71 4.87 2.00 13.34
N GLU A 72 3.87 1.96 12.46
CA GLU A 72 2.65 2.73 12.59
C GLU A 72 1.47 1.78 12.79
N GLU A 73 0.57 2.09 13.72
CA GLU A 73 -0.66 1.33 13.94
C GLU A 73 -1.87 2.13 13.49
N TYR A 74 -2.66 1.54 12.60
CA TYR A 74 -3.87 2.13 12.07
C TYR A 74 -5.10 1.32 12.49
N ARG A 75 -6.17 2.02 12.92
CA ARG A 75 -7.46 1.38 13.22
C ARG A 75 -8.20 0.87 11.98
N GLN A 76 -7.89 1.43 10.81
CA GLN A 76 -8.44 1.10 9.50
C GLN A 76 -7.37 1.29 8.42
N ASP A 77 -7.42 0.54 7.31
CA ASP A 77 -6.39 0.62 6.28
C ASP A 77 -6.31 2.04 5.68
N PRO A 78 -5.17 2.74 5.80
CA PRO A 78 -5.02 4.09 5.26
C PRO A 78 -5.12 4.17 3.73
N ASP A 79 -4.94 3.04 3.01
CA ASP A 79 -5.03 3.03 1.55
C ASP A 79 -6.46 2.74 1.05
N LEU A 80 -7.37 2.27 1.90
CA LEU A 80 -8.80 2.15 1.56
C LEU A 80 -9.53 3.50 1.61
N THR A 81 -9.07 4.43 2.46
CA THR A 81 -9.66 5.78 2.58
C THR A 81 -9.27 6.71 1.44
N LYS A 82 -8.25 6.36 0.64
CA LYS A 82 -7.97 7.00 -0.64
C LYS A 82 -9.01 6.53 -1.67
N LYS A 83 -10.27 6.94 -1.51
CA LYS A 83 -11.13 7.08 -2.69
C LYS A 83 -10.33 7.96 -3.67
N PRO A 84 -10.15 7.55 -4.95
CA PRO A 84 -9.73 8.53 -5.94
C PRO A 84 -10.73 9.68 -5.81
N LEU A 85 -10.22 10.89 -5.59
CA LEU A 85 -11.00 12.10 -5.77
C LEU A 85 -11.70 11.91 -7.11
N ALA A 86 -13.01 11.64 -7.07
CA ALA A 86 -13.79 11.53 -8.27
C ALA A 86 -13.53 12.84 -9.02
N PRO A 87 -13.14 12.82 -10.31
CA PRO A 87 -13.13 14.05 -11.07
C PRO A 87 -14.52 14.68 -10.93
N PRO A 88 -14.63 16.00 -10.70
CA PRO A 88 -15.91 16.65 -10.51
C PRO A 88 -16.82 16.27 -11.68
N LYS A 89 -17.90 15.55 -11.38
CA LYS A 89 -18.96 15.24 -12.34
C LYS A 89 -19.75 16.52 -12.58
N GLY A 90 -19.82 16.93 -13.85
CA GLY A 90 -20.76 17.93 -14.37
C GLY A 90 -20.04 19.20 -14.81
N GLU A 91 -20.22 19.74 -16.01
CA GLU A 91 -21.15 19.40 -17.10
C GLU A 91 -20.62 20.18 -18.32
N VAL A 92 -20.24 19.50 -19.40
CA VAL A 92 -19.96 20.23 -20.65
C VAL A 92 -21.31 20.53 -21.26
N VAL A 93 -21.82 21.75 -21.01
CA VAL A 93 -22.94 22.29 -21.77
C VAL A 93 -22.46 22.45 -23.21
N VAL A 94 -22.71 21.45 -24.04
CA VAL A 94 -22.61 21.59 -25.49
C VAL A 94 -23.75 22.53 -25.87
N THR A 95 -23.48 23.83 -25.96
CA THR A 95 -24.39 24.73 -26.66
C THR A 95 -24.33 24.38 -28.13
N ASP A 96 -25.43 23.86 -28.67
CA ASP A 96 -25.70 23.72 -30.11
C ASP A 96 -25.71 25.11 -30.80
N LYS A 97 -24.53 25.72 -30.95
CA LYS A 97 -24.37 27.00 -31.67
C LYS A 97 -23.51 26.92 -32.92
N PHE A 98 -23.23 25.71 -33.41
CA PHE A 98 -22.68 25.52 -34.74
C PHE A 98 -23.41 24.41 -35.48
N ALA A 99 -24.71 24.65 -35.74
CA ALA A 99 -25.34 24.04 -36.90
C ALA A 99 -24.57 24.52 -38.14
N LYS A 100 -23.85 23.58 -38.77
CA LYS A 100 -23.31 23.73 -40.12
C LYS A 100 -24.40 24.34 -41.01
N LYS A 101 -24.19 25.57 -41.49
CA LYS A 101 -24.78 25.96 -42.77
C LYS A 101 -23.94 25.30 -43.86
N THR A 102 -24.50 24.25 -44.43
CA THR A 102 -24.17 23.77 -45.77
C THR A 102 -24.92 24.66 -46.74
N GLU A 103 -24.20 25.44 -47.53
CA GLU A 103 -24.47 25.78 -48.94
C GLU A 103 -23.29 26.58 -49.51
#